data_AF-A0A1M5JPJ7-F1
#
_entry.id   AF-A0A1M5JPJ7-F1
#
_cell.length_a   1.000
_cell.length_b   1.000
_cell.length_c   1.000
_cell.angle_alpha   90.00
_cell.angle_beta   90.00
_cell.angle_gamma   90.00
#
_symmetry.space_group_name_H-M   'P 1'
#
loop_
_entity.id
_entity.type
_entity.pdbx_description
1 polymer ?
#
loop_
_entity_poly.entity_id
_entity_poly.type
_entity_poly.pdbx_seq_one_letter_code
_entity_poly.pdbx_strand_id
1 'polypeptide(L)'
;MTNIQGCVKWQSRNVLIGKRVFLFCCGQKCMSGRINDFQETNKSDEFDIWVDFIEPEYFHGDLIVENSFTINEASEILGKGKFKEIM
;
A
#
# COMPACT_ATOMS: atom_id res chain seq x y z
N MET A 1 -14.75 2.91 8.52
CA MET A 1 -13.34 2.55 8.27
C MET A 1 -13.01 3.08 6.89
N THR A 2 -12.05 3.99 6.81
CA THR A 2 -11.63 4.60 5.53
C THR A 2 -10.64 3.65 4.89
N ASN A 3 -11.04 3.00 3.79
CA ASN A 3 -10.13 2.18 3.00
C ASN A 3 -9.36 3.08 2.03
N ILE A 4 -8.03 3.06 2.10
CA ILE A 4 -7.18 3.79 1.15
C ILE A 4 -6.88 2.86 -0.02
N GLN A 5 -7.12 3.34 -1.24
CA GLN A 5 -6.79 2.60 -2.46
C GLN A 5 -5.39 2.95 -2.95
N GLY A 6 -4.65 1.96 -3.44
CA GLY A 6 -3.38 2.18 -4.14
C GLY A 6 -3.16 1.19 -5.27
N CYS A 7 -2.34 1.57 -6.25
CA CYS A 7 -1.82 0.65 -7.27
C CYS A 7 -0.38 0.28 -6.90
N VAL A 8 -0.09 -1.01 -6.77
CA VAL A 8 1.21 -1.55 -6.39
C VAL A 8 1.79 -2.43 -7.50
N LYS A 9 3.10 -2.29 -7.71
CA LYS A 9 3.91 -3.25 -8.46
C LYS A 9 4.73 -4.09 -7.49
N TRP A 10 4.51 -5.40 -7.49
CA TRP A 10 5.26 -6.33 -6.65
C TRP A 10 6.68 -6.52 -7.19
N GLN A 11 7.66 -6.48 -6.29
CA GLN A 11 9.06 -6.81 -6.57
C GLN A 11 9.35 -8.27 -6.23
N SER A 12 8.74 -8.77 -5.14
CA SER A 12 8.83 -10.17 -4.75
C SER A 12 7.73 -10.99 -5.44
N ARG A 13 8.09 -12.16 -5.98
CA ARG A 13 7.17 -13.01 -6.78
C ARG A 13 6.20 -13.84 -5.93
N ASN A 14 6.40 -13.91 -4.61
CA ASN A 14 5.61 -14.75 -3.70
C ASN A 14 5.08 -13.94 -2.51
N VAL A 15 4.34 -12.86 -2.78
CA VAL A 15 3.71 -12.08 -1.70
C VAL A 15 2.40 -12.73 -1.30
N LEU A 16 2.37 -13.32 -0.10
CA LEU A 16 1.14 -13.80 0.51
C LEU A 16 0.38 -12.60 1.09
N ILE A 17 -0.67 -12.12 0.42
CA ILE A 17 -1.38 -10.92 0.87
C ILE A 17 -2.21 -11.21 2.15
N GLY A 18 -3.04 -12.26 2.14
CA GLY A 18 -3.68 -12.84 3.35
C GLY A 18 -4.30 -11.83 4.33
N LYS A 19 -4.49 -12.22 5.59
CA LYS A 19 -4.94 -11.33 6.68
C LYS A 19 -3.77 -10.74 7.49
N ARG A 20 -2.59 -10.58 6.88
CA ARG A 20 -1.39 -10.09 7.59
C ARG A 20 -1.27 -8.58 7.53
N VAL A 21 -0.50 -8.05 8.48
CA VAL A 21 -0.17 -6.62 8.55
C VAL A 21 1.15 -6.40 7.83
N PHE A 22 1.22 -5.33 7.06
CA PHE A 22 2.40 -4.88 6.34
C PHE A 22 2.81 -3.49 6.82
N LEU A 23 4.08 -3.15 6.64
CA LEU A 23 4.57 -1.80 6.90
C LEU A 23 4.57 -1.01 5.60
N PHE A 24 3.77 0.06 5.54
CA PHE A 24 3.71 0.97 4.41
C PHE A 24 4.55 2.20 4.73
N CYS A 25 5.45 2.59 3.84
CA CYS A 25 6.27 3.79 4.03
C CYS A 25 6.12 4.77 2.87
N CYS A 26 5.88 6.05 3.21
CA CYS A 26 5.81 7.19 2.32
C CYS A 26 6.86 8.22 2.78
N GLY A 27 7.90 8.45 1.98
CA GLY A 27 9.05 9.26 2.40
C GLY A 27 9.69 8.74 3.70
N GLN A 28 9.66 9.55 4.76
CA GLN A 28 10.16 9.18 6.10
C GLN A 28 9.07 8.65 7.04
N LYS A 29 7.81 8.60 6.62
CA LYS A 29 6.68 8.17 7.44
C LYS A 29 6.35 6.73 7.13
N CYS A 30 6.14 5.93 8.17
CA CYS A 30 5.73 4.54 8.02
C CYS A 30 4.55 4.21 8.93
N MET A 31 3.60 3.45 8.43
CA MET A 31 2.42 3.01 9.18
C MET A 31 2.09 1.56 8.84
N SER A 32 1.67 0.83 9.86
CA SER A 32 1.17 -0.53 9.68
C SER A 32 -0.24 -0.50 9.09
N GLY A 33 -0.47 -1.34 8.10
CA GLY A 33 -1.76 -1.48 7.43
C GLY A 33 -2.05 -2.91 7.03
N ARG A 34 -3.32 -3.23 6.85
CA ARG A 34 -3.77 -4.51 6.31
C ARG A 34 -4.31 -4.30 4.92
N ILE A 35 -3.85 -5.12 3.98
CA ILE A 35 -4.46 -5.22 2.65
C ILE A 35 -5.70 -6.09 2.81
N ASN A 36 -6.89 -5.51 2.63
CA ASN A 36 -8.16 -6.21 2.78
C ASN A 36 -8.64 -6.85 1.49
N ASP A 37 -8.29 -6.24 0.37
CA ASP A 37 -8.70 -6.68 -0.96
C ASP A 37 -7.63 -6.31 -1.98
N PHE A 38 -7.60 -7.05 -3.09
CA PHE A 38 -6.70 -6.78 -4.21
C PHE A 38 -7.30 -7.23 -5.54
N GLN A 39 -6.97 -6.51 -6.60
CA GLN A 39 -7.43 -6.77 -7.95
C GLN A 39 -6.29 -6.61 -8.95
N GLU A 40 -6.13 -7.56 -9.88
CA GLU A 40 -5.20 -7.40 -11.00
C GLU A 40 -5.63 -6.26 -11.91
N THR A 41 -4.68 -5.47 -12.36
CA THR A 41 -4.91 -4.41 -13.35
C THR A 41 -4.67 -4.93 -14.78
N ASN A 42 -4.92 -4.09 -15.78
CA ASN A 42 -4.67 -4.42 -17.19
C ASN A 42 -3.18 -4.54 -17.56
N LYS A 43 -2.26 -4.23 -16.64
CA LYS A 43 -0.82 -4.36 -16.85
C LYS A 43 -0.30 -5.55 -16.06
N SER A 44 0.51 -6.38 -16.72
CA SER A 44 1.21 -7.47 -16.04
C SER A 44 2.06 -6.89 -14.90
N ASP A 45 1.88 -7.43 -13.70
CA ASP A 45 2.59 -7.09 -12.46
C ASP A 45 2.08 -5.85 -11.68
N GLU A 46 0.98 -5.22 -12.10
CA GLU A 46 0.32 -4.15 -11.32
C GLU A 46 -1.00 -4.63 -10.71
N PHE A 47 -1.20 -4.35 -9.42
CA PHE A 47 -2.37 -4.72 -8.64
C PHE A 47 -2.96 -3.49 -7.95
N ASP A 48 -4.27 -3.34 -8.00
CA ASP A 48 -4.99 -2.44 -7.12
C ASP A 48 -5.16 -3.11 -5.75
N ILE A 49 -4.89 -2.37 -4.69
CA ILE A 49 -5.02 -2.82 -3.30
C ILE A 49 -5.88 -1.85 -2.50
N TRP A 50 -6.63 -2.39 -1.55
CA TRP A 50 -7.37 -1.63 -0.55
C TRP A 50 -6.76 -1.89 0.82
N VAL A 51 -6.36 -0.81 1.48
CA VAL A 51 -5.59 -0.85 2.72
C VAL A 51 -6.38 -0.19 3.85
N ASP A 52 -6.57 -0.93 4.94
CA ASP A 52 -6.96 -0.37 6.23
C ASP A 52 -5.69 -0.08 7.04
N PHE A 53 -5.41 1.20 7.26
CA PHE A 53 -4.37 1.63 8.19
C PHE A 53 -4.88 1.62 9.63
N ILE A 54 -3.96 1.39 10.58
CA ILE A 54 -4.29 1.49 12.02
C ILE A 54 -4.79 2.91 12.35
N GLU A 55 -4.16 3.92 11.75
CA GLU A 55 -4.58 5.32 11.83
C GLU A 55 -4.96 5.81 10.41
N PRO A 56 -6.26 5.92 10.09
CA PRO A 56 -6.72 6.22 8.73
C PRO A 56 -6.23 7.56 8.17
N GLU A 57 -6.06 8.56 9.02
CA GLU A 57 -5.67 9.92 8.63
C GLU A 57 -4.15 10.14 8.62
N TYR A 58 -3.37 9.12 8.99
CA TYR A 58 -1.92 9.27 9.20
C TYR A 58 -1.18 9.79 7.95
N PHE A 59 -1.60 9.33 6.78
CA PHE A 59 -1.02 9.75 5.49
C PHE A 59 -1.82 10.86 4.79
N HIS A 60 -2.89 11.38 5.37
CA HIS A 60 -3.82 12.28 4.65
C HIS A 60 -3.10 13.50 4.05
N GLY A 61 -2.19 14.13 4.80
CA GLY A 61 -1.39 15.25 4.29
C GLY A 61 -0.28 14.85 3.30
N ASP A 62 0.22 13.61 3.38
CA ASP A 62 1.30 13.13 2.52
C ASP A 62 0.78 12.63 1.17
N LEU A 63 -0.45 12.10 1.11
CA LEU A 63 -1.15 11.78 -0.14
C LEU A 63 -1.18 12.97 -1.11
N ILE A 64 -1.18 14.20 -0.59
CA ILE A 64 -1.22 15.42 -1.39
C ILE A 64 0.18 15.79 -1.95
N VAL A 65 1.25 15.37 -1.29
CA VAL A 65 2.64 15.83 -1.57
C VAL A 65 3.49 14.73 -2.21
N GLU A 66 3.43 13.51 -1.67
CA GLU A 66 4.10 12.31 -2.18
C GLU A 66 3.08 11.19 -2.36
N ASN A 67 2.75 10.89 -3.62
CA ASN A 67 1.78 9.86 -3.94
C ASN A 67 2.36 8.44 -3.98
N SER A 68 3.61 8.22 -3.58
CA SER A 68 4.27 6.91 -3.68
C SER A 68 4.57 6.30 -2.32
N PHE A 69 4.39 4.98 -2.21
CA PHE A 69 4.71 4.22 -1.02
C PHE A 69 5.49 2.95 -1.35
N THR A 70 6.18 2.40 -0.34
CA THR A 70 6.70 1.03 -0.35
C THR A 70 5.90 0.16 0.59
N ILE A 71 5.77 -1.12 0.24
CA ILE A 71 5.24 -2.16 1.12
C ILE A 71 6.41 -3.00 1.59
N ASN A 72 6.60 -3.09 2.89
CA ASN A 72 7.75 -3.73 3.50
C ASN A 72 7.32 -4.85 4.45
N GLU A 73 8.13 -5.90 4.48
CA GLU A 73 8.10 -6.94 5.51
C GLU A 73 9.49 -7.00 6.16
N ALA A 74 9.55 -6.69 7.46
CA ALA A 74 10.81 -6.39 8.14
C ALA A 74 11.64 -5.34 7.37
N SER A 75 12.83 -5.70 6.89
CA SER A 75 13.72 -4.83 6.11
C SER A 75 13.60 -5.02 4.59
N GLU A 76 12.72 -5.91 4.12
CA GLU A 76 12.58 -6.24 2.70
C GLU A 76 11.44 -5.43 2.05
N ILE A 77 11.75 -4.78 0.93
CA ILE A 77 10.74 -4.11 0.10
C ILE A 77 10.06 -5.17 -0.77
N LEU A 78 8.78 -5.44 -0.49
CA LEU A 78 7.98 -6.39 -1.26
C LEU A 78 7.41 -5.78 -2.54
N GLY A 79 7.11 -4.48 -2.51
CA GLY A 79 6.45 -3.79 -3.60
C GLY A 79 6.54 -2.27 -3.49
N LYS A 80 6.32 -1.60 -4.61
CA LYS A 80 6.25 -0.14 -4.70
C LYS A 80 4.92 0.24 -5.31
N GLY A 81 4.25 1.21 -4.71
CA GLY A 81 2.93 1.62 -5.17
C GLY A 81 2.74 3.11 -5.18
N LYS A 82 1.59 3.51 -5.71
CA LYS A 82 1.07 4.85 -5.62
C LYS A 82 -0.34 4.83 -5.06
N PHE A 83 -0.63 5.72 -4.12
CA PHE A 83 -1.99 5.89 -3.66
C PHE A 83 -2.84 6.47 -4.79
N LYS A 84 -4.11 6.04 -4.85
CA LYS A 84 -5.12 6.66 -5.69
C LYS A 84 -5.90 7.63 -4.80
N GLU A 85 -6.21 8.82 -5.31
CA GLU A 85 -6.94 9.84 -4.54
C GLU A 85 -8.18 9.23 -3.87
N ILE A 86 -8.30 9.45 -2.56
CA ILE A 86 -9.51 9.14 -1.81
C ILE A 86 -10.48 10.29 -2.12
N MET A 87 -11.52 10.02 -2.91
CA MET A 87 -12.64 10.95 -3.09
C MET A 87 -13.45 11.08 -1.81
#